data_AF-S8E161-F1
#
_entry.id   AF-S8E161-F1
#
_cell.length_a   1.000
_cell.length_b   1.000
_cell.length_c   1.000
_cell.angle_alpha   90.00
_cell.angle_beta   90.00
_cell.angle_gamma   90.00
#
_symmetry.space_group_name_H-M   'P 1'
#
loop_
_entity.id
_entity.type
_entity.pdbx_description
1 polymer ?
#
loop_
_entity_poly.entity_id
_entity_poly.type
_entity_poly.pdbx_seq_one_letter_code
_entity_poly.pdbx_strand_id
1 'polypeptide(L)' 'MFYSKDLLARKTPLGQIWMAATKGGKISRRKLSKLNIEKICEEIMNPPVPLSLRLQGILMSGAVIVHEKKVKLL' A
#
# COMPACT_ATOMS: atom_id res chain seq x y z
N MET A 1 6.89 16.07 -2.94
CA MET A 1 6.83 15.08 -1.84
C MET A 1 8.06 14.19 -1.97
N PHE A 2 9.01 14.25 -1.04
CA PHE A 2 10.28 13.51 -1.10
C PHE A 2 10.03 12.05 -0.76
N TYR A 3 10.13 11.18 -1.75
CA TYR A 3 9.99 9.74 -1.59
C TYR A 3 11.06 9.02 -2.41
N SER A 4 11.66 7.97 -1.84
CA SER A 4 12.51 7.06 -2.62
C SER A 4 11.67 6.46 -3.73
N LYS A 5 12.05 6.72 -4.99
CA LYS A 5 11.39 6.19 -6.18
C LYS A 5 11.37 4.66 -6.17
N ASP A 6 12.32 4.04 -5.48
CA ASP A 6 12.42 2.60 -5.29
C ASP A 6 11.37 2.05 -4.32
N LEU A 7 11.07 2.79 -3.23
CA LEU A 7 10.10 2.36 -2.22
C LEU A 7 8.67 2.33 -2.78
N LEU A 8 8.33 3.35 -3.56
CA LEU A 8 7.01 3.55 -4.17
C LEU A 8 6.92 3.11 -5.63
N ALA A 9 7.88 2.31 -6.08
CA ALA A 9 7.86 1.76 -7.43
C ALA A 9 6.59 0.91 -7.65
N ARG A 10 6.03 0.93 -8.86
CA ARG A 10 4.76 0.21 -9.18
C ARG A 10 4.81 -1.30 -8.95
N LYS A 11 6.01 -1.87 -8.82
CA LYS A 11 6.25 -3.29 -8.59
C LYS A 11 6.29 -3.66 -7.10
N THR A 12 6.55 -2.71 -6.20
CA THR A 12 6.61 -2.98 -4.75
C THR A 12 5.21 -3.07 -4.16
N PRO A 13 5.02 -3.84 -3.08
CA PRO A 13 3.73 -3.92 -2.37
C PRO A 13 3.29 -2.55 -1.84
N LEU A 14 4.22 -1.76 -1.29
CA LEU A 14 3.99 -0.38 -0.84
C LEU A 14 3.56 0.54 -1.98
N GLY A 15 4.20 0.43 -3.16
CA GLY A 15 3.82 1.21 -4.34
C GLY A 15 2.41 0.87 -4.85
N GLN A 16 1.99 -0.40 -4.73
CA GLN A 16 0.63 -0.81 -5.08
C GLN A 16 -0.42 -0.25 -4.12
N ILE A 17 -0.15 -0.26 -2.81
CA ILE A 17 -1.03 0.33 -1.80
C ILE A 17 -1.11 1.84 -1.96
N TRP A 18 0.02 2.50 -2.20
CA TRP A 18 0.03 3.93 -2.48
C TRP A 18 -0.78 4.26 -3.74
N MET A 19 -0.65 3.46 -4.80
CA MET A 19 -1.49 3.60 -5.99
C MET A 19 -2.99 3.38 -5.68
N ALA A 20 -3.34 2.45 -4.80
CA ALA A 20 -4.70 2.30 -4.32
C ALA A 20 -5.20 3.55 -3.59
N ALA A 21 -4.39 4.10 -2.70
CA ALA A 21 -4.72 5.30 -1.92
C ALA A 21 -4.85 6.56 -2.79
N THR A 22 -3.93 6.78 -3.74
CA THR A 22 -3.80 8.08 -4.43
C THR A 22 -4.42 8.09 -5.84
N LYS A 23 -4.46 6.95 -6.54
CA LYS A 23 -4.88 6.87 -7.96
C LYS A 23 -6.21 6.13 -8.17
N GLY A 24 -7.01 5.89 -7.13
CA GLY A 24 -8.33 5.31 -7.29
C GLY A 24 -8.33 3.83 -7.71
N GLY A 25 -7.31 3.07 -7.30
CA GLY A 25 -7.48 1.63 -7.06
C GLY A 25 -7.75 0.72 -8.26
N LYS A 26 -7.17 1.00 -9.43
CA LYS A 26 -7.00 -0.01 -10.50
C LYS A 26 -5.87 -0.98 -10.12
N ILE A 27 -6.14 -1.88 -9.17
CA ILE A 27 -5.28 -3.03 -8.86
C ILE A 27 -5.90 -4.27 -9.51
N SER A 28 -5.09 -5.00 -10.27
CA SER A 28 -5.52 -6.28 -10.85
C SER A 28 -5.82 -7.29 -9.76
N ARG A 29 -6.91 -8.07 -9.89
CA ARG A 29 -7.32 -9.11 -8.92
C ARG A 29 -6.17 -10.04 -8.55
N ARG A 30 -5.35 -10.45 -9.53
CA ARG A 30 -4.16 -11.31 -9.30
C ARG A 30 -3.12 -10.68 -8.37
N LYS A 31 -2.95 -9.36 -8.41
CA LYS A 31 -2.03 -8.63 -7.54
C LYS A 31 -2.63 -8.46 -6.13
N LEU A 32 -3.94 -8.22 -6.06
CA LEU A 32 -4.66 -8.10 -4.80
C LEU A 32 -4.59 -9.39 -3.96
N SER A 33 -4.79 -10.56 -4.57
CA SER A 33 -4.71 -11.85 -3.88
C SER A 33 -3.30 -12.17 -3.37
N LYS A 34 -2.26 -11.67 -4.04
CA LYS A 34 -0.85 -11.87 -3.64
C LYS A 34 -0.38 -10.88 -2.58
N LEU A 35 -1.15 -9.83 -2.28
CA LEU A 35 -0.79 -8.86 -1.25
C LEU A 35 -1.15 -9.39 0.15
N ASN A 36 -0.15 -9.39 1.02
CA ASN A 36 -0.31 -9.67 2.45
C ASN A 36 -0.46 -8.33 3.19
N ILE A 37 -1.67 -8.06 3.65
CA ILE A 37 -2.02 -6.78 4.27
C ILE A 37 -1.33 -6.65 5.64
N GLU A 38 -1.29 -7.73 6.42
CA GLU A 38 -0.64 -7.78 7.74
C GLU A 38 0.82 -7.35 7.69
N LYS A 39 1.61 -7.96 6.79
CA LYS A 39 3.02 -7.61 6.58
C LYS A 39 3.21 -6.15 6.20
N ILE A 40 2.28 -5.58 5.44
CA ILE A 40 2.40 -4.19 5.01
C ILE A 40 2.02 -3.24 6.16
N CYS A 41 1.03 -3.59 6.98
CA CYS A 41 0.76 -2.86 8.22
C CYS A 41 1.98 -2.88 9.16
N GLU A 42 2.66 -4.02 9.29
CA GLU A 42 3.90 -4.13 10.05
C GLU A 42 5.02 -3.25 9.48
N GLU A 43 5.24 -3.25 8.16
CA GLU A 43 6.23 -2.38 7.50
C GLU A 43 5.90 -0.88 7.64
N ILE A 44 4.61 -0.52 7.66
CA ILE A 44 4.19 0.88 7.87
C ILE A 44 4.43 1.30 9.33
N MET A 45 4.16 0.41 10.30
CA MET A 45 4.38 0.67 11.73
C MET A 45 5.85 0.67 12.10
N ASN A 46 6.66 -0.20 11.49
CA ASN A 46 8.10 -0.31 11.70
C ASN A 46 8.85 -0.13 10.38
N PRO A 47 9.01 1.13 9.91
CA PRO A 47 9.71 1.40 8.68
C PRO A 47 11.19 1.03 8.80
N PRO A 48 11.78 0.32 7.82
CA PRO A 48 13.23 0.16 7.74
C PRO A 48 13.95 1.47 7.37
N VAL A 49 13.22 2.45 6.82
CA VAL A 49 13.72 3.76 6.39
C VAL A 49 12.78 4.83 6.95
N PRO A 50 13.27 5.98 7.45
CA PRO A 50 12.41 7.04 7.97
C PRO A 50 11.34 7.45 6.96
N LEU A 51 10.09 7.11 7.28
CA LEU A 51 8.88 7.45 6.53
C LEU A 51 8.24 8.68 7.14
N SER A 52 7.83 9.65 6.32
CA SER A 52 7.06 10.79 6.82
C SER A 52 5.69 10.33 7.32
N LEU A 53 5.23 10.92 8.43
CA LEU A 53 3.93 10.59 9.03
C LEU A 53 2.77 10.77 8.02
N ARG A 54 2.86 11.79 7.17
CA ARG A 54 1.89 12.02 6.10
C ARG A 54 1.84 10.87 5.08
N LEU A 55 2.99 10.27 4.75
CA LEU A 55 3.04 9.09 3.88
C LEU A 55 2.46 7.87 4.57
N GLN A 56 2.78 7.66 5.86
CA GLN A 56 2.21 6.56 6.63
C GLN A 56 0.68 6.64 6.66
N GLY A 57 0.10 7.82 6.88
CA GLY A 57 -1.36 8.01 6.83
C GLY A 57 -1.97 7.67 5.46
N ILE A 58 -1.32 8.08 4.35
CA ILE A 58 -1.77 7.75 2.99
C ILE A 58 -1.68 6.24 2.75
N LEU A 59 -0.59 5.60 3.16
CA LEU A 59 -0.39 4.15 3.00
C LEU A 59 -1.40 3.35 3.83
N MET A 60 -1.67 3.76 5.07
CA MET A 60 -2.66 3.14 5.95
C MET A 60 -4.07 3.20 5.33
N SER A 61 -4.45 4.35 4.78
CA SER A 61 -5.71 4.51 4.05
C SER A 61 -5.79 3.59 2.82
N GLY A 62 -4.69 3.47 2.07
CA GLY A 62 -4.59 2.53 0.96
C GLY A 62 -4.72 1.06 1.37
N ALA A 63 -4.15 0.68 2.52
CA ALA A 63 -4.25 -0.67 3.06
C ALA A 63 -5.70 -1.04 3.41
N VAL A 64 -6.46 -0.11 4.01
CA VAL A 64 -7.89 -0.28 4.31
C VAL A 64 -8.71 -0.47 3.03
N ILE A 65 -8.48 0.35 1.99
CA ILE A 65 -9.16 0.21 0.69
C ILE A 65 -8.86 -1.14 0.03
N VAL A 66 -7.61 -1.59 0.13
CA VAL A 66 -7.17 -2.90 -0.38
C VAL A 66 -7.85 -4.04 0.39
N HIS A 67 -7.95 -3.92 1.72
CA HIS A 67 -8.66 -4.87 2.57
C HIS A 67 -10.13 -4.97 2.20
N GLU A 68 -10.83 -3.83 2.11
CA GLU A 68 -12.24 -3.76 1.73
C GLU A 68 -12.48 -4.42 0.36
N LYS A 69 -11.62 -4.16 -0.63
CA LYS A 69 -11.70 -4.80 -1.94
C LYS A 69 -11.45 -6.30 -1.89
N LYS A 70 -10.53 -6.75 -1.03
CA LYS A 70 -10.24 -8.18 -0.86
C LYS A 70 -11.44 -8.91 -0.26
N VAL A 71 -12.08 -8.31 0.75
CA VAL A 71 -13.31 -8.84 1.38
C VAL A 71 -14.49 -8.83 0.40
N LYS A 72 -14.71 -7.77 -0.39
CA LYS A 72 -15.79 -7.72 -1.39
C LYS A 72 -15.61 -8.65 -2.60
N LEU A 73 -14.39 -9.15 -2.82
CA LEU A 73 -14.08 -10.08 -3.91
C LEU A 73 -14.19 -11.57 -3.49
N LEU A 74 -14.24 -11.82 -2.18
CA LEU A 74 -14.58 -13.10 -1.55
C LEU A 74 -16.10 -13.22 -1.45
#